data_AF-A0A8C9JIN7-F1
#
_entry.id   AF-A0A8C9JIN7-F1
#
_cell.length_a   1.000
_cell.length_b   1.000
_cell.length_c   1.000
_cell.angle_alpha   90.00
_cell.angle_beta   90.00
_cell.angle_gamma   90.00
#
_symmetry.space_group_name_H-M   'P 1'
#
loop_
_entity.id
_entity.type
_entity.pdbx_description
1 polymer ?
#
loop_
_entity_poly.entity_id
_entity_poly.type
_entity_poly.pdbx_seq_one_letter_code
_entity_poly.pdbx_strand_id
1 'polypeptide(L)'
;SSPLKESLYPRHQLHMEPDELDTLREGEDPADRMHPFLAIYDLQPLKMRPLVFAPGVPVTAQVVGTERYTSGSKVGTCTLYSVRLTHGAFTWTTKKKFRHFQELHRDLLRHKVLMSLLPLAR
;
A
#
# COMPACT_ATOMS: atom_id res chain seq x y z
N SER A 1 28.18 13.78 35.15
CA SER A 1 29.28 13.61 34.18
C SER A 1 29.20 12.19 33.66
N SER A 2 28.74 11.86 32.45
CA SER A 2 28.34 12.61 31.28
C SER A 2 27.30 11.79 30.51
N PRO A 3 26.47 12.42 29.66
CA PRO A 3 25.41 11.77 28.89
C PRO A 3 25.89 11.37 27.47
N LEU A 4 24.98 10.77 26.69
CA LEU A 4 25.00 10.58 25.23
C LEU A 4 25.74 9.35 24.66
N LYS A 5 24.92 8.38 24.22
CA LYS A 5 25.15 7.60 23.00
C LYS A 5 23.81 7.58 22.24
N GLU A 6 23.75 8.41 21.21
CA GLU A 6 22.66 8.50 20.24
C GLU A 6 22.42 7.17 19.50
N SER A 7 21.13 6.95 19.23
CA SER A 7 20.50 6.39 18.02
C SER A 7 21.26 5.39 17.15
N LEU A 8 20.63 4.27 16.78
CA LEU A 8 20.71 3.79 15.40
C LEU A 8 19.67 2.73 14.98
N TYR A 9 18.37 2.94 15.20
CA TYR A 9 17.37 2.19 14.43
C TYR A 9 16.20 3.11 14.08
N PRO A 10 15.84 3.28 12.79
CA PRO A 10 14.53 3.78 12.44
C PRO A 10 13.52 2.82 13.05
N ARG A 11 12.70 3.27 14.00
CA ARG A 11 11.56 2.47 14.47
C ARG A 11 10.71 2.19 13.25
N HIS A 12 10.74 0.94 12.79
CA HIS A 12 9.92 0.49 11.69
C HIS A 12 8.45 0.72 12.09
N GLN A 13 7.69 1.41 11.23
CA GLN A 13 6.28 1.67 11.47
C GLN A 13 5.49 0.54 10.84
N LEU A 14 4.66 -0.14 11.63
CA LEU A 14 3.75 -1.18 11.15
C LEU A 14 2.32 -0.67 11.24
N HIS A 15 1.58 -0.91 10.15
CA HIS A 15 0.21 -0.49 10.01
C HIS A 15 -0.70 -1.67 10.38
N MET A 16 -1.58 -1.49 11.35
CA MET A 16 -2.42 -2.55 11.91
C MET A 16 -3.84 -2.04 12.15
N GLU A 17 -4.83 -2.93 12.03
CA GLU A 17 -6.21 -2.61 12.37
C GLU A 17 -6.42 -2.57 13.89
N PRO A 18 -7.40 -1.77 14.40
CA PRO A 18 -7.67 -1.68 15.84
C PRO A 18 -8.02 -3.02 16.50
N ASP A 19 -8.78 -3.87 15.79
CA ASP A 19 -9.19 -5.18 16.30
C ASP A 19 -8.00 -6.15 16.42
N GLU A 20 -7.00 -6.01 15.53
CA GLU A 20 -5.75 -6.76 15.62
C GLU A 20 -4.87 -6.28 16.78
N LEU A 21 -4.93 -4.99 17.13
CA LEU A 21 -4.18 -4.45 18.29
C LEU A 21 -4.72 -5.00 19.62
N ASP A 22 -6.05 -5.12 19.76
CA ASP A 22 -6.65 -5.58 21.00
C ASP A 22 -6.37 -7.06 21.26
N THR A 23 -6.38 -7.90 20.22
CA THR A 23 -5.99 -9.32 20.35
C THR A 23 -4.54 -9.52 20.78
N LEU A 24 -3.65 -8.58 20.46
CA LEU A 24 -2.23 -8.61 20.83
C LEU A 24 -1.94 -8.02 22.20
N ARG A 25 -2.96 -7.45 22.84
CA ARG A 25 -2.90 -6.90 24.19
C ARG A 25 -3.62 -7.80 25.20
N GLU A 26 -4.27 -8.86 24.71
CA GLU A 26 -4.94 -9.88 25.50
C GLU A 26 -3.94 -10.92 25.99
N GLY A 27 -3.61 -10.81 27.28
CA GLY A 27 -2.94 -11.83 28.08
C GLY A 27 -3.40 -11.67 29.52
N GLU A 28 -3.70 -12.78 30.20
CA GLU A 28 -4.18 -12.75 31.59
C GLU A 28 -3.12 -12.12 32.53
N ASP A 29 -1.84 -12.36 32.27
CA ASP A 29 -0.69 -11.84 33.03
C ASP A 29 -0.18 -10.50 32.44
N PRO A 30 -0.05 -9.42 33.24
CA PRO A 30 0.55 -8.15 32.79
C PRO A 30 1.96 -8.28 32.19
N ALA A 31 2.73 -9.31 32.54
CA ALA A 31 4.05 -9.57 31.94
C ALA A 31 3.99 -10.16 30.52
N ASP A 32 2.87 -10.79 30.15
CA ASP A 32 2.66 -11.44 28.85
C ASP A 32 1.88 -10.54 27.86
N ARG A 33 1.32 -9.43 28.35
CA ARG A 33 0.58 -8.43 27.54
C ARG A 33 1.45 -7.62 26.58
N MET A 34 2.77 -7.70 26.69
CA MET A 34 3.69 -6.96 25.83
C MET A 34 4.52 -7.93 25.00
N HIS A 35 3.94 -8.41 23.90
CA HIS A 35 4.68 -9.19 22.94
C HIS A 35 5.95 -8.45 22.48
N PRO A 36 7.09 -9.13 22.31
CA PRO A 36 8.36 -8.50 21.94
C PRO A 36 8.29 -7.61 20.68
N PHE A 37 7.37 -7.90 19.76
CA PHE A 37 7.15 -7.06 18.59
C PHE A 37 6.54 -5.69 18.95
N LEU A 38 5.67 -5.58 19.97
CA LEU A 38 5.11 -4.29 20.43
C LEU A 38 6.18 -3.39 21.06
N ALA A 39 7.29 -3.96 21.56
CA ALA A 39 8.39 -3.19 22.13
C ALA A 39 9.29 -2.53 21.06
N ILE A 40 9.33 -3.11 19.85
CA ILE A 40 10.23 -2.72 18.76
C ILE A 40 9.53 -1.78 17.77
N TYR A 41 8.23 -1.99 17.52
CA TYR A 41 7.47 -1.28 16.50
C TYR A 41 6.47 -0.32 17.14
N ASP A 42 6.45 0.94 16.67
CA ASP A 42 5.41 1.90 17.06
C ASP A 42 4.17 1.66 16.17
N LEU A 43 3.08 1.21 16.79
CA LEU A 43 1.84 0.89 16.09
C LEU A 43 0.99 2.15 15.94
N GLN A 44 0.87 2.63 14.70
CA GLN A 44 -0.03 3.73 14.38
C GLN A 44 -1.40 3.15 13.99
N PRO A 45 -2.51 3.59 14.63
CA PRO A 45 -3.85 3.21 14.22
C PRO A 45 -4.06 3.50 12.74
N LEU A 46 -4.79 2.64 12.02
CA LEU A 46 -5.16 2.81 10.61
C LEU A 46 -6.13 3.97 10.34
N LYS A 47 -5.94 5.13 10.98
CA LYS A 47 -6.76 6.33 10.82
C LYS A 47 -6.12 7.39 9.95
N MET A 48 -4.93 7.17 9.43
CA MET A 48 -4.33 8.01 8.42
C MET A 48 -3.82 7.10 7.33
N ARG A 49 -4.65 6.83 6.31
CA ARG A 49 -4.10 6.37 5.03
C ARG A 49 -3.01 7.41 4.69
N PRO A 50 -1.73 7.03 4.65
CA PRO A 50 -0.70 8.00 4.33
C PRO A 50 -1.10 8.64 3.01
N LEU A 51 -0.94 9.96 2.90
CA LEU A 51 -1.20 10.65 1.66
C LEU A 51 -0.15 10.16 0.65
N VAL A 52 -0.45 9.04 -0.01
CA VAL A 52 0.47 8.34 -0.91
C VAL A 52 0.74 9.16 -2.17
N PHE A 53 -0.10 10.17 -2.42
CA PHE A 53 -0.01 11.08 -3.56
C PHE A 53 0.15 12.52 -3.08
N ALA A 54 1.27 13.14 -3.43
CA ALA A 54 1.47 14.58 -3.29
C ALA A 54 0.32 15.36 -3.97
N PRO A 55 -0.34 16.31 -3.26
CA PRO A 55 -1.43 17.12 -3.81
C PRO A 55 -0.99 17.93 -5.03
N GLY A 56 -1.87 18.04 -6.02
CA GLY A 56 -1.61 18.80 -7.25
C GLY A 56 -0.57 18.19 -8.20
N VAL A 57 0.07 17.08 -7.81
CA VAL A 57 1.04 16.38 -8.66
C VAL A 57 0.33 15.25 -9.41
N PRO A 58 0.36 15.25 -10.76
CA PRO A 58 -0.34 14.25 -11.55
C PRO A 58 0.33 12.87 -11.43
N VAL A 59 -0.49 11.82 -11.49
CA VAL A 59 -0.04 10.44 -11.74
C VAL A 59 -0.11 10.18 -13.23
N THR A 60 0.99 9.76 -13.84
CA THR A 60 1.01 9.34 -15.24
C THR A 60 1.35 7.86 -15.36
N ALA A 61 0.77 7.18 -16.34
CA ALA A 61 0.99 5.76 -16.61
C ALA A 61 1.28 5.57 -18.10
N GLN A 62 2.36 4.85 -18.42
CA GLN A 62 2.74 4.55 -19.79
C GLN A 62 3.12 3.08 -19.93
N VAL A 63 2.62 2.42 -20.98
CA VAL A 63 3.08 1.07 -21.33
C VAL A 63 4.41 1.20 -22.05
N VAL A 64 5.47 0.65 -21.45
CA VAL A 64 6.85 0.75 -21.94
C VAL A 64 7.39 -0.58 -22.47
N GLY A 65 6.63 -1.66 -22.33
CA GLY A 65 7.00 -2.97 -22.87
C GLY A 65 5.86 -3.96 -22.83
N THR A 66 5.95 -4.98 -23.68
CA THR A 66 5.00 -6.08 -23.74
C THR A 66 5.77 -7.38 -23.86
N GLU A 67 5.44 -8.37 -23.03
CA GLU A 67 6.05 -9.69 -23.06
C GLU A 67 4.97 -10.78 -23.04
N ARG A 68 5.27 -11.92 -23.63
CA ARG A 68 4.41 -13.11 -23.55
C ARG A 68 5.02 -14.07 -22.54
N TYR A 69 4.27 -14.33 -21.48
CA TYR A 69 4.61 -15.36 -20.51
C TYR A 69 3.97 -16.68 -20.95
N THR A 70 4.83 -17.66 -21.25
CA THR A 70 4.43 -19.05 -21.48
C THR A 70 4.82 -19.82 -20.23
N SER A 71 3.84 -20.31 -19.45
CA SER A 71 4.16 -21.28 -18.40
C SER A 71 4.46 -22.62 -19.10
N GLY A 72 5.54 -23.30 -18.73
CA GLY A 72 6.02 -24.55 -19.38
C GLY A 72 5.12 -25.78 -19.20
N SER A 73 3.84 -25.58 -18.89
CA SER A 73 2.80 -26.59 -18.75
C SER A 73 1.60 -26.17 -19.60
N LYS A 74 0.63 -27.05 -19.83
CA LYS A 74 -0.57 -26.87 -20.69
C LYS A 74 -1.50 -25.67 -20.33
N VAL A 75 -1.01 -24.71 -19.56
CA VAL A 75 -1.67 -23.47 -19.12
C VAL A 75 -1.37 -22.36 -20.13
N GLY A 76 -2.44 -21.71 -20.61
CA GLY A 76 -2.39 -20.75 -21.70
C GLY A 76 -1.37 -19.62 -21.53
N THR A 77 -0.85 -19.17 -22.67
CA THR A 77 0.04 -18.01 -22.74
C THR A 77 -0.66 -16.75 -22.25
N CYS A 78 0.00 -15.92 -21.44
CA CYS A 78 -0.55 -14.62 -21.03
C CYS A 78 0.35 -13.46 -21.46
N THR A 79 -0.25 -12.37 -21.89
CA THR A 79 0.47 -11.13 -22.22
C THR A 79 0.60 -10.28 -20.96
N LEU A 80 1.84 -9.89 -20.64
CA LEU A 80 2.15 -8.94 -19.58
C LEU A 80 2.63 -7.64 -20.19
N TYR A 81 2.12 -6.54 -19.66
CA TYR A 81 2.50 -5.18 -20.02
C TYR A 81 3.38 -4.61 -18.91
N SER A 82 4.57 -4.15 -19.27
CA SER A 82 5.42 -3.36 -18.39
C SER A 82 4.92 -1.92 -18.42
N VAL A 83 4.41 -1.45 -17.29
CA VAL A 83 3.85 -0.11 -17.10
C VAL A 83 4.80 0.71 -16.26
N ARG A 84 5.19 1.87 -16.77
CA ARG A 84 5.88 2.92 -16.02
C ARG A 84 4.85 3.85 -15.40
N LEU A 85 4.91 4.01 -14.09
CA LEU A 85 4.10 4.95 -13.32
C LEU A 85 5.01 6.08 -12.85
N THR A 86 4.58 7.33 -13.04
CA THR A 86 5.34 8.51 -12.59
C THR A 86 4.45 9.39 -11.73
N HIS A 87 4.98 9.84 -10.60
CA HIS A 87 4.33 10.79 -9.71
C HIS A 87 5.39 11.73 -9.12
N GLY A 88 5.42 12.98 -9.58
CA GLY A 88 6.48 13.93 -9.22
C GLY A 88 7.86 13.42 -9.63
N ALA A 89 8.79 13.36 -8.67
CA ALA A 89 10.14 12.82 -8.88
C ALA A 89 10.20 11.28 -8.82
N PHE A 90 9.10 10.62 -8.47
CA PHE A 90 9.07 9.17 -8.28
C PHE A 90 8.64 8.46 -9.56
N THR A 91 9.35 7.39 -9.91
CA THR A 91 9.04 6.53 -11.05
C THR A 91 9.10 5.07 -10.63
N TRP A 92 8.07 4.30 -10.97
CA TRP A 92 8.00 2.86 -10.73
C TRP A 92 7.74 2.11 -12.02
N THR A 93 8.20 0.87 -12.11
CA THR A 93 7.85 -0.04 -13.21
C THR A 93 7.20 -1.30 -12.65
N THR A 94 6.05 -1.68 -13.19
CA THR A 94 5.32 -2.88 -12.77
C THR A 94 4.80 -3.66 -13.98
N LYS A 95 4.63 -4.97 -13.83
CA LYS A 95 4.07 -5.84 -14.88
C LYS A 95 2.61 -6.17 -14.58
N LYS A 96 1.72 -5.98 -15.56
CA LYS A 96 0.28 -6.22 -15.41
C LYS A 96 -0.31 -6.97 -16.62
N LYS A 97 -1.22 -7.91 -16.36
CA LYS A 97 -2.07 -8.53 -17.39
C LYS A 97 -3.16 -7.56 -17.84
N PHE A 98 -3.69 -7.77 -19.05
CA PHE A 98 -4.81 -6.96 -19.57
C PHE A 98 -6.01 -6.91 -18.61
N ARG A 99 -6.36 -8.05 -17.99
CA ARG A 99 -7.45 -8.16 -17.01
C ARG A 99 -7.35 -7.13 -15.88
N HIS A 100 -6.14 -6.81 -15.40
CA HIS A 100 -5.96 -5.82 -14.34
C HIS A 100 -6.35 -4.40 -14.78
N PHE A 101 -6.12 -4.05 -16.06
CA PHE A 101 -6.55 -2.76 -16.59
C PHE A 101 -8.08 -2.70 -16.74
N GLN A 102 -8.71 -3.81 -17.11
CA GLN A 102 -10.18 -3.89 -17.18
C GLN A 102 -10.82 -3.72 -15.80
N GLU A 103 -10.24 -4.36 -14.78
CA GLU A 103 -10.67 -4.21 -13.39
C GLU A 103 -10.49 -2.76 -12.91
N LEU A 104 -9.31 -2.17 -13.15
CA LEU A 104 -9.05 -0.77 -12.83
C LEU A 104 -10.02 0.18 -13.52
N HIS A 105 -10.30 -0.01 -14.81
CA HIS A 105 -11.24 0.83 -15.56
C HIS A 105 -12.63 0.80 -14.93
N ARG A 106 -13.13 -0.40 -14.60
CA ARG A 106 -14.42 -0.58 -13.95
C ARG A 106 -14.46 0.09 -12.57
N ASP A 107 -13.40 -0.01 -11.80
CA ASP A 107 -13.33 0.58 -10.46
C ASP A 107 -13.24 2.11 -10.52
N LEU A 108 -12.51 2.67 -11.49
CA LEU A 108 -12.48 4.11 -11.76
C LEU A 108 -13.86 4.64 -12.18
N LEU A 109 -14.60 3.90 -13.01
CA LEU A 109 -15.97 4.29 -13.37
C LEU A 109 -16.90 4.29 -12.16
N ARG A 110 -16.86 3.24 -11.33
CA ARG A 110 -17.63 3.18 -10.08
C ARG A 110 -17.30 4.34 -9.15
N HIS A 111 -16.01 4.64 -9.00
CA HIS A 111 -15.56 5.75 -8.18
C HIS A 111 -16.05 7.09 -8.71
N LYS A 112 -15.98 7.33 -10.03
CA LYS A 112 -16.52 8.56 -10.65
C LYS A 112 -18.02 8.72 -10.38
N VAL A 113 -18.80 7.64 -10.52
CA VAL A 113 -20.23 7.65 -10.20
C VAL A 113 -20.45 7.98 -8.73
N LEU A 114 -19.75 7.29 -7.81
CA LEU A 114 -19.85 7.56 -6.38
C LEU A 114 -19.55 9.04 -6.07
N MET A 115 -18.46 9.60 -6.60
CA MET A 115 -18.10 11.01 -6.41
C MET A 115 -19.12 11.99 -7.00
N SER A 116 -19.80 11.62 -8.10
CA SER A 116 -20.87 12.45 -8.68
C SER A 116 -22.19 12.41 -7.90
N LEU A 117 -22.42 11.35 -7.13
CA LEU A 117 -23.64 11.15 -6.35
C LEU A 117 -23.52 11.65 -4.91
N LEU A 118 -22.30 11.86 -4.41
CA LEU A 118 -22.11 12.55 -3.14
C LEU A 118 -22.70 13.97 -3.27
N PRO A 119 -23.51 14.44 -2.29
CA PRO A 119 -24.02 15.79 -2.32
C PRO A 119 -22.83 16.72 -2.49
N LEU A 120 -22.87 17.54 -3.53
CA LEU A 120 -21.87 18.57 -3.78
C LEU A 120 -22.02 19.56 -2.62
N ALA A 121 -21.37 19.27 -1.48
CA ALA A 121 -21.28 20.17 -0.34
C ALA A 121 -20.47 21.37 -0.82
N ARG A 122 -21.20 22.33 -1.39
CA ARG A 122 -20.78 23.69 -1.67
C ARG A 122 -21.44 24.59 -0.66
#